data_AF-A0A151RLQ3-F1
#
_entry.id   AF-A0A151RLQ3-F1
#
_cell.length_a   1.000
_cell.length_b   1.000
_cell.length_c   1.000
_cell.angle_alpha   90.00
_cell.angle_beta   90.00
_cell.angle_gamma   90.00
#
_symmetry.space_group_name_H-M   'P 1'
#
loop_
_entity.id
_entity.type
_entity.pdbx_description
1 polymer ?
#
loop_
_entity_poly.entity_id
_entity_poly.type
_entity_poly.pdbx_seq_one_letter_code
_entity_poly.pdbx_strand_id
1 'polypeptide(L)' 'NMVFLIRQLVNTKMREGASITNHVNEFNSLLSKLVSIDIKFDDEVQALLLLSSLPDNWSGTVTVVANTFGTTKLTFE' A
#
# COMPACT_ATOMS: atom_id res chain seq x y z
N ASN A 1 14.05 -16.35 -5.32
CA ASN A 1 13.68 -15.49 -4.17
C ASN A 1 12.48 -14.58 -4.43
N MET A 2 12.06 -14.35 -5.69
CA MET A 2 10.88 -13.54 -6.05
C MET A 2 9.60 -13.95 -5.32
N VAL A 3 9.27 -15.26 -5.34
CA VAL A 3 8.07 -15.80 -4.67
C VAL A 3 8.05 -15.48 -3.18
N PHE A 4 9.22 -15.46 -2.54
CA PHE A 4 9.34 -15.09 -1.12
C PHE A 4 9.00 -13.62 -0.87
N LEU A 5 9.51 -12.70 -1.71
CA LEU A 5 9.23 -11.26 -1.56
C LEU A 5 7.76 -10.93 -1.84
N ILE A 6 7.15 -11.54 -2.86
CA ILE A 6 5.71 -11.38 -3.14
C ILE A 6 4.87 -11.92 -1.98
N ARG A 7 5.23 -13.11 -1.47
CA ARG A 7 4.55 -13.68 -0.31
C ARG A 7 4.71 -12.80 0.93
N GLN A 8 5.87 -12.18 1.12
CA GLN A 8 6.09 -11.24 2.22
C GLN A 8 5.21 -9.99 2.05
N LEU A 9 5.21 -9.36 0.87
CA LEU A 9 4.39 -8.18 0.55
C LEU A 9 2.91 -8.41 0.83
N VAL A 10 2.35 -9.52 0.35
CA VAL A 10 0.90 -9.83 0.50
C VAL A 10 0.53 -10.14 1.96
N ASN A 11 1.46 -10.68 2.74
CA ASN A 11 1.23 -11.01 4.16
C ASN A 11 1.61 -9.86 5.11
N THR A 12 2.24 -8.79 4.63
CA THR A 12 2.49 -7.58 5.41
C THR A 12 1.15 -6.92 5.70
N LYS A 13 0.67 -7.07 6.93
CA LYS A 13 -0.55 -6.43 7.45
C LYS A 13 -0.17 -5.52 8.61
N MET A 14 -0.74 -4.32 8.60
CA MET A 14 -0.57 -3.35 9.67
C MET A 14 -1.35 -3.84 10.89
N ARG A 15 -0.68 -3.85 12.05
CA ARG A 15 -1.33 -4.17 13.32
C ARG A 15 -2.18 -3.00 13.79
N GLU A 16 -3.29 -3.29 14.47
CA GLU A 16 -4.11 -2.25 15.11
C GLU A 16 -3.27 -1.45 16.11
N GLY A 17 -3.36 -0.11 16.04
CA GLY A 17 -2.57 0.79 16.89
C GLY A 17 -1.10 0.97 16.47
N ALA A 18 -0.63 0.31 15.41
CA ALA A 18 0.69 0.58 14.85
C ALA A 18 0.76 1.96 14.18
N SER A 19 1.97 2.49 14.01
CA SER A 19 2.18 3.73 13.25
C SER A 19 2.03 3.47 11.75
N ILE A 20 1.15 4.22 11.09
CA ILE A 20 0.93 4.16 9.65
C ILE A 20 2.22 4.50 8.90
N THR A 21 2.96 5.51 9.37
CA THR A 21 4.24 5.91 8.77
C THR A 21 5.24 4.75 8.79
N ASN A 22 5.32 4.02 9.91
CA ASN A 22 6.22 2.86 10.00
C ASN A 22 5.78 1.75 9.04
N HIS A 23 4.47 1.50 8.95
CA HIS A 23 3.91 0.51 8.03
C HIS A 23 4.17 0.87 6.55
N VAL A 24 3.94 2.12 6.16
CA VAL A 24 4.23 2.62 4.81
C VAL A 24 5.72 2.48 4.48
N ASN A 25 6.61 2.78 5.43
CA ASN A 25 8.05 2.62 5.23
C ASN A 25 8.45 1.15 5.04
N GLU A 26 7.89 0.23 5.83
CA GLU A 26 8.11 -1.21 5.65
C GLU A 26 7.62 -1.68 4.28
N PHE A 27 6.41 -1.25 3.89
CA PHE A 27 5.80 -1.57 2.61
C PHE A 27 6.65 -1.07 1.43
N ASN A 28 7.08 0.19 1.46
CA ASN A 28 7.95 0.79 0.44
C ASN A 28 9.32 0.10 0.35
N SER A 29 9.85 -0.40 1.47
CA SER A 29 11.08 -1.20 1.46
C SER A 29 10.90 -2.52 0.69
N LEU A 30 9.74 -3.17 0.82
CA LEU A 30 9.42 -4.38 0.07
C LEU A 30 9.25 -4.10 -1.43
N LEU A 31 8.55 -3.02 -1.78
CA LEU A 31 8.41 -2.58 -3.18
C LEU A 31 9.78 -2.27 -3.80
N SER A 32 10.67 -1.59 -3.07
CA SER A 32 12.02 -1.26 -3.55
C SER A 32 12.87 -2.51 -3.82
N LYS A 33 12.72 -3.55 -2.99
CA LYS A 33 13.37 -4.86 -3.20
C LYS A 33 12.81 -5.58 -4.42
N LEU A 34 11.50 -5.45 -4.69
CA LEU A 34 10.86 -6.01 -5.88
C LEU A 34 11.31 -5.28 -7.16
N VAL A 35 11.43 -3.95 -7.11
CA VAL A 35 11.97 -3.15 -8.23
C VAL A 35 13.42 -3.54 -8.53
N SER A 36 14.21 -3.86 -7.51
CA SER A 36 15.61 -4.30 -7.67
C SER A 36 15.74 -5.66 -8.38
N ILE A 37 14.65 -6.43 -8.50
CA ILE A 37 14.60 -7.69 -9.26
C ILE A 37 13.68 -7.58 -10.50
N ASP A 38 13.48 -6.36 -11.00
CA ASP A 38 12.71 -6.03 -12.20
C ASP A 38 11.19 -6.27 -12.10
N ILE A 39 10.65 -6.19 -10.88
CA ILE A 39 9.20 -6.25 -10.64
C ILE A 39 8.72 -4.88 -10.18
N LYS A 40 8.00 -4.19 -11.06
CA LYS A 40 7.37 -2.91 -10.78
C LYS A 40 5.86 -3.06 -10.86
N PHE A 41 5.18 -2.53 -9.84
CA PHE A 41 3.73 -2.35 -9.88
C PHE A 41 3.43 -0.92 -10.28
N ASP A 42 2.32 -0.70 -10.98
CA ASP A 42 1.82 0.64 -11.23
C ASP A 42 1.44 1.33 -9.91
N ASP A 43 1.51 2.65 -9.88
CA ASP A 43 1.28 3.44 -8.66
C ASP A 43 -0.13 3.19 -8.07
N GLU A 44 -1.12 2.98 -8.93
CA GLU A 44 -2.48 2.59 -8.54
C GLU A 44 -2.50 1.23 -7.82
N VAL A 45 -1.80 0.24 -8.37
CA VAL A 45 -1.71 -1.10 -7.78
C VAL A 45 -0.93 -1.05 -6.45
N GLN A 46 0.13 -0.26 -6.37
CA GLN A 46 0.87 -0.05 -5.12
C GLN A 46 -0.03 0.54 -4.03
N ALA A 47 -0.83 1.56 -4.38
CA ALA A 47 -1.78 2.17 -3.47
C ALA A 47 -2.84 1.16 -3.01
N LEU A 48 -3.45 0.39 -3.93
CA LEU A 48 -4.45 -0.62 -3.59
C LEU A 48 -3.88 -1.71 -2.67
N LEU A 49 -2.66 -2.18 -2.94
CA LEU A 49 -1.99 -3.18 -2.08
C LEU A 49 -1.72 -2.60 -0.68
N LEU A 50 -1.25 -1.35 -0.59
CA LEU A 50 -1.06 -0.67 0.68
C LEU A 50 -2.38 -0.51 1.44
N LEU A 51 -3.45 -0.03 0.81
CA LEU A 51 -4.77 0.08 1.43
C LEU A 51 -5.28 -1.29 1.92
N SER A 52 -5.08 -2.35 1.13
CA SER A 52 -5.48 -3.72 1.51
C SER A 52 -4.72 -4.28 2.73
N SER A 53 -3.59 -3.67 3.08
CA SER A 53 -2.75 -4.08 4.20
C SER A 53 -3.11 -3.39 5.52
N LEU A 54 -3.97 -2.37 5.48
CA LEU A 54 -4.44 -1.65 6.67
C LEU A 54 -5.44 -2.51 7.47
N PRO A 55 -5.56 -2.30 8.80
CA PRO A 55 -6.55 -2.99 9.62
C PRO A 55 -7.99 -2.62 9.25
N ASP A 56 -8.94 -3.50 9.54
CA ASP A 56 -10.37 -3.29 9.23
C ASP A 56 -10.97 -2.06 9.93
N ASN A 57 -10.42 -1.67 11.09
CA ASN A 57 -10.81 -0.45 11.79
C ASN A 57 -10.45 0.86 11.05
N TRP A 58 -9.61 0.75 10.01
CA TRP A 58 -9.31 1.82 9.05
C TRP A 58 -10.22 1.76 7.81
N SER A 59 -11.17 0.82 7.72
CA SER A 59 -12.09 0.74 6.57
C SER A 59 -12.86 2.04 6.36
N GLY A 60 -13.25 2.75 7.43
CA GLY A 60 -13.96 4.03 7.33
C GLY A 60 -13.12 5.15 6.72
N THR A 61 -11.83 5.24 7.04
CA THR A 61 -10.91 6.21 6.44
C THR A 61 -10.50 5.81 5.04
N VAL A 62 -10.31 4.51 4.79
CA VAL A 62 -10.07 3.91 3.47
C VAL A 62 -11.21 4.19 2.50
N THR A 63 -12.48 4.09 2.92
CA THR A 63 -13.63 4.42 2.07
C THR A 63 -13.68 5.91 1.71
N VAL A 64 -13.35 6.80 2.64
CA VAL A 64 -13.30 8.25 2.36
C VAL A 64 -12.19 8.56 1.35
N VAL A 65 -11.00 7.99 1.53
CA VAL A 65 -9.86 8.21 0.65
C VAL A 65 -10.08 7.56 -0.73
N ALA A 66 -10.61 6.34 -0.81
CA ALA A 66 -10.89 5.70 -2.10
C ALA A 66 -11.95 6.47 -2.92
N ASN A 67 -12.95 7.05 -2.24
CA ASN A 67 -13.99 7.83 -2.90
C ASN A 67 -13.50 9.20 -3.41
N THR A 68 -12.45 9.80 -2.81
CA THR A 68 -11.85 11.02 -3.37
C THR A 68 -11.03 10.76 -4.63
N PHE A 69 -10.38 9.58 -4.75
CA PHE A 69 -9.66 9.19 -5.97
C PHE A 69 -10.59 8.82 -7.15
N GLY A 70 -11.85 8.49 -6.88
CA GLY A 70 -12.84 8.17 -7.93
C GLY A 70 -13.57 9.37 -8.56
N THR A 71 -13.61 10.53 -7.91
CA THR A 71 -14.47 11.65 -8.38
C THR A 71 -13.80 13.01 -8.54
N THR A 72 -12.54 13.21 -8.18
CA THR A 72 -11.90 14.52 -8.36
C THR A 72 -10.59 14.41 -9.12
N LYS A 73 -10.64 14.82 -10.39
CA LYS A 73 -9.50 15.36 -11.13
C LYS A 73 -8.82 16.41 -10.26
N LEU A 74 -7.70 16.07 -9.63
CA LEU A 74 -6.89 17.00 -8.86
C LEU A 74 -6.01 17.78 -9.85
N THR A 75 -6.46 18.98 -10.22
CA THR A 75 -5.56 20.03 -10.71
C THR A 75 -4.84 20.62 -9.49
N PHE A 76 -3.52 20.48 -9.47
CA PHE A 76 -2.66 21.27 -8.59
C PHE A 76 -2.39 22.60 -9.30
N GLU A 77 -2.66 23.71 -8.60
CA GLU A 77 -2.08 25.03 -8.94
C GLU A 77 -0.60 25.08 -8.55
#